data_AF-A0A3M1GAR0-F1
#
_entry.id   AF-A0A3M1GAR0-F1
#
_cell.length_a   1.000
_cell.length_b   1.000
_cell.length_c   1.000
_cell.angle_alpha   90.00
_cell.angle_beta   90.00
_cell.angle_gamma   90.00
#
_symmetry.space_group_name_H-M   'P 1'
#
loop_
_entity.id
_entity.type
_entity.pdbx_description
1 polymer ?
#
loop_
_entity_poly.entity_id
_entity_poly.type
_entity_poly.pdbx_seq_one_letter_code
_entity_poly.pdbx_strand_id
1 'polypeptide(L)' 'MDYFLTEEQQMIKEVARKIAEEIVKPIRAELDEKAEFPHEAIKAIAEADLFRI' A
#
# COMPACT_ATOMS: atom_id res chain seq x y z
N MET A 1 -10.94 -1.17 -14.79
CA MET A 1 -10.60 -2.21 -15.78
C MET A 1 -10.01 -3.39 -15.03
N ASP A 2 -10.49 -4.60 -15.32
CA ASP A 2 -9.83 -5.82 -14.88
C ASP A 2 -8.96 -6.33 -16.02
N TYR A 3 -7.65 -6.18 -15.83
CA TYR A 3 -6.60 -6.48 -16.82
C TYR A 3 -6.38 -7.99 -16.99
N PHE A 4 -7.44 -8.79 -16.89
CA PHE A 4 -7.38 -10.26 -16.87
C PHE A 4 -6.35 -10.80 -15.87
N LEU A 5 -6.27 -10.16 -14.70
CA LEU A 5 -5.38 -10.58 -13.62
C LEU A 5 -5.78 -11.96 -13.11
N THR A 6 -4.78 -12.79 -12.79
CA THR A 6 -5.02 -14.05 -12.07
C THR A 6 -5.64 -13.79 -10.70
N GLU A 7 -6.28 -14.79 -10.09
CA GLU A 7 -6.85 -14.66 -8.74
C GLU A 7 -5.80 -14.19 -7.72
N GLU A 8 -4.58 -14.73 -7.81
CA GLU A 8 -3.44 -14.31 -6.97
C GLU A 8 -3.10 -12.82 -7.16
N GLN A 9 -3.02 -12.34 -8.41
CA GLN A 9 -2.76 -10.94 -8.70
C GLN A 9 -3.89 -10.02 -8.24
N GLN A 10 -5.14 -10.49 -8.30
CA GLN A 10 -6.28 -9.75 -7.77
C GLN A 10 -6.18 -9.63 -6.24
N MET A 11 -5.83 -10.71 -5.54
CA MET A 11 -5.59 -10.67 -4.09
C MET A 11 -4.48 -9.69 -3.72
N ILE A 12 -3.33 -9.72 -4.42
CA ILE A 12 -2.23 -8.76 -4.19
C ILE A 12 -2.69 -7.32 -4.37
N LYS A 13 -3.44 -7.05 -5.45
CA LYS A 13 -4.00 -5.72 -5.75
C LYS A 13 -4.97 -5.25 -4.67
N GLU A 14 -5.82 -6.13 -4.14
CA GLU A 14 -6.77 -5.81 -3.07
C GLU A 14 -6.04 -5.48 -1.77
N VAL A 15 -5.04 -6.27 -1.38
CA VAL A 15 -4.21 -6.01 -0.19
C VAL A 15 -3.49 -4.66 -0.33
N ALA A 16 -2.85 -4.40 -1.47
CA ALA A 16 -2.17 -3.14 -1.73
C ALA A 16 -3.14 -1.94 -1.69
N ARG A 17 -4.35 -2.09 -2.26
CA ARG A 17 -5.38 -1.05 -2.21
C ARG A 17 -5.80 -0.72 -0.79
N LYS A 18 -6.01 -1.74 0.04
CA LYS A 18 -6.43 -1.54 1.43
C LYS A 18 -5.40 -0.73 2.22
N ILE A 19 -4.11 -1.08 2.09
CA ILE A 19 -3.01 -0.32 2.72
C ILE A 19 -2.97 1.12 2.20
N ALA A 20 -3.14 1.31 0.89
CA ALA A 20 -3.14 2.63 0.29
C ALA A 20 -4.29 3.52 0.80
N GLU A 21 -5.50 2.98 0.92
CA GLU A 21 -6.69 3.74 1.33
C GLU A 21 -6.73 4.00 2.84
N GLU A 22 -6.38 3.00 3.65
CA GLU A 22 -6.51 3.07 5.12
C GLU A 22 -5.29 3.70 5.79
N ILE A 23 -4.08 3.56 5.24
CA ILE A 23 -2.83 3.96 5.90
C ILE A 23 -2.14 5.09 5.14
N VAL A 24 -1.90 4.93 3.83
CA VAL A 24 -1.14 5.93 3.05
C VAL A 24 -1.94 7.20 2.82
N LYS A 25 -3.20 7.08 2.38
CA LYS A 25 -4.04 8.22 1.98
C LYS A 25 -4.28 9.23 3.11
N PRO A 26 -4.48 8.85 4.37
CA PRO A 26 -4.62 9.80 5.48
C PRO A 26 -3.35 10.62 5.76
N ILE A 27 -2.16 10.00 5.68
CA ILE A 27 -0.90 10.64 6.12
C ILE A 27 -0.10 11.31 4.99
N ARG A 28 -0.41 11.00 3.72
CA ARG A 28 0.42 11.42 2.57
C ARG A 28 0.67 12.92 2.45
N ALA A 29 -0.32 13.76 2.80
CA ALA A 29 -0.24 15.20 2.60
C ALA A 29 0.70 15.83 3.64
N GLU A 30 0.54 15.45 4.90
CA GLU A 30 1.40 15.92 5.99
C GLU A 30 2.85 15.47 5.80
N LEU A 31 3.07 14.22 5.37
CA LEU A 31 4.43 13.72 5.12
C LEU A 31 5.11 14.40 3.94
N ASP A 32 4.35 14.74 2.88
CA ASP A 32 4.86 15.49 1.74
C ASP A 32 5.28 16.91 2.16
N GLU A 33 4.42 17.60 2.91
CA GLU A 33 4.71 18.95 3.44
C GLU A 33 5.94 18.96 4.36
N LYS A 34 6.12 17.90 5.16
CA LYS A 34 7.24 17.77 6.10
C LYS A 34 8.49 17.13 5.51
N ALA A 35 8.40 16.57 4.31
CA ALA A 35 9.44 15.73 3.70
C ALA A 35 9.91 14.58 4.63
N GLU A 36 8.96 13.96 5.34
CA GLU A 36 9.23 12.91 6.33
C GLU A 36 9.06 11.50 5.74
N PHE A 37 9.84 10.55 6.27
CA PHE A 37 9.78 9.17 5.82
C PHE A 37 8.55 8.43 6.37
N PRO A 38 7.75 7.74 5.53
CA PRO A 38 6.49 7.13 5.92
C PRO A 38 6.66 5.79 6.66
N HIS A 39 7.27 5.80 7.85
CA HIS A 39 7.59 4.58 8.61
C HIS A 39 6.39 3.65 8.84
N GLU A 40 5.22 4.21 9.14
CA GLU A 40 3.99 3.42 9.40
C GLU A 40 3.52 2.68 8.14
N ALA A 41 3.45 3.37 7.00
CA ALA A 41 3.07 2.74 5.74
C ALA A 41 4.07 1.64 5.33
N ILE A 42 5.37 1.88 5.50
CA ILE A 42 6.41 0.89 5.18
C ILE A 42 6.27 -0.35 6.06
N LYS A 43 5.99 -0.18 7.35
CA LYS A 43 5.74 -1.30 8.25
C LYS A 43 4.52 -2.13 7.81
N ALA A 44 3.41 -1.48 7.45
CA ALA A 44 2.22 -2.17 6.99
C ALA A 44 2.43 -2.93 5.67
N ILE A 45 3.20 -2.37 4.74
CA ILE A 45 3.58 -3.06 3.48
C ILE A 45 4.43 -4.30 3.78
N ALA A 46 5.35 -4.21 4.76
CA ALA A 46 6.16 -5.36 5.18
C ALA A 46 5.33 -6.47 5.83
N GLU A 47 4.40 -6.11 6.72
CA GLU A 47 3.51 -7.06 7.39
C GLU A 47 2.55 -7.77 6.42
N ALA A 48 2.25 -7.14 5.28
CA ALA A 48 1.46 -7.72 4.21
C ALA A 48 2.27 -8.58 3.22
N ASP A 49 3.54 -8.87 3.50
CA ASP A 49 4.47 -9.62 2.64
C ASP A 49 4.66 -9.03 1.22
N LEU A 50 4.25 -7.78 1.01
CA LEU A 50 4.31 -7.11 -0.31
C LEU A 50 5.74 -6.70 -0.73
N PHE A 51 6.75 -6.92 0.11
CA PHE A 51 8.17 -6.73 -0.26
C PHE A 51 8.85 -8.00 -0.81
N ARG A 52 8.13 -9.12 -0.85
CA ARG A 52 8.69 -10.43 -1.25
C ARG A 52 8.13 -10.94 -2.59
N ILE A 53 7.30 -10.14 -3.24
CA ILE A 53 6.69 -10.38 -4.56
C ILE A 53 7.62 -9.97 -5.70
#